data_AF-A0A5P1V0K5-F1
#
_entry.id   AF-A0A5P1V0K5-F1
#
_cell.length_a   1.000
_cell.length_b   1.000
_cell.length_c   1.000
_cell.angle_alpha   90.00
_cell.angle_beta   90.00
_cell.angle_gamma   90.00
#
_symmetry.space_group_name_H-M   'P 1'
#
loop_
_entity.id
_entity.type
_entity.pdbx_description
1 polymer ?
#
loop_
_entity_poly.entity_id
_entity_poly.type
_entity_poly.pdbx_seq_one_letter_code
_entity_poly.pdbx_strand_id
1 'polypeptide(L)'
;MLDIWVCQGECQELGKPLRELNRRGVKKVQLFITDDLPGIENAIKMVYPASEWQLCVLHTVRNSLNKVRAKDRGLFAEDLKRIYRAETEERAKEGILRLRERWGKVYPKVVKKWEDKAYALLTFLFEVSERDKAVYLYN
;
A
#
# COMPACT_ATOMS: atom_id res chain seq x y z
N MET A 1 8.62 2.49 -19.05
CA MET A 1 7.53 2.99 -19.92
C MET A 1 6.56 3.74 -19.04
N LEU A 2 6.38 5.04 -19.25
CA LEU A 2 5.35 5.85 -18.57
C LEU A 2 4.14 5.92 -19.51
N ASP A 3 2.94 5.75 -18.96
CA ASP A 3 1.67 5.84 -19.71
C ASP A 3 0.69 6.66 -18.88
N ILE A 4 -0.17 7.44 -19.53
CA ILE A 4 -1.15 8.31 -18.88
C ILE A 4 -2.53 7.92 -19.39
N TRP A 5 -3.43 7.61 -18.45
CA TRP A 5 -4.83 7.32 -18.74
C TRP A 5 -5.72 8.29 -17.98
N VAL A 6 -6.70 8.86 -18.69
CA VAL A 6 -7.75 9.68 -18.10
C VAL A 6 -9.02 8.84 -18.06
N CYS A 7 -9.51 8.59 -16.85
CA CYS A 7 -10.74 7.84 -16.60
C CYS A 7 -11.90 8.81 -16.39
N GLN A 8 -13.00 8.63 -17.12
CA GLN A 8 -14.20 9.47 -16.99
C GLN A 8 -15.20 8.86 -15.98
N GLY A 9 -14.75 8.66 -14.74
CA GLY A 9 -15.60 8.28 -13.61
C GLY A 9 -15.99 6.79 -13.48
N GLU A 10 -16.08 6.34 -12.22
CA GLU A 10 -16.39 5.00 -11.68
C GLU A 10 -15.31 3.89 -11.74
N CYS A 11 -15.27 3.06 -10.68
CA CYS A 11 -14.35 1.93 -10.47
C CYS A 11 -14.27 0.91 -11.61
N GLN A 12 -15.28 0.87 -12.49
CA GLN A 12 -15.40 -0.13 -13.55
C GLN A 12 -14.36 0.05 -14.67
N GLU A 13 -13.76 1.25 -14.78
CA GLU A 13 -12.75 1.53 -15.81
C GLU A 13 -11.32 1.17 -15.40
N LEU A 14 -11.07 0.81 -14.14
CA LEU A 14 -9.71 0.53 -13.62
C LEU A 14 -8.99 -0.60 -14.37
N GLY A 15 -9.74 -1.52 -15.00
CA GLY A 15 -9.17 -2.59 -15.82
C GLY A 15 -8.74 -2.18 -17.22
N LYS A 16 -9.19 -1.02 -17.74
CA LYS A 16 -8.86 -0.59 -19.12
C LYS A 16 -7.36 -0.33 -19.30
N PRO A 17 -6.69 0.46 -18.43
CA PRO A 17 -5.24 0.68 -18.55
C PRO A 17 -4.45 -0.63 -18.43
N LEU A 18 -4.86 -1.53 -17.53
CA LEU A 18 -4.21 -2.83 -17.33
C LEU A 18 -4.29 -3.72 -18.57
N ARG A 19 -5.48 -3.81 -19.20
CA ARG A 19 -5.66 -4.56 -20.46
C ARG A 19 -4.83 -3.97 -21.59
N GLU A 20 -4.71 -2.65 -21.65
CA GLU A 20 -3.89 -1.99 -22.66
C GLU A 20 -2.40 -2.27 -22.48
N LEU A 21 -1.89 -2.22 -21.23
CA LEU A 21 -0.51 -2.65 -20.94
C LEU A 21 -0.27 -4.09 -21.38
N ASN A 22 -1.23 -4.99 -21.14
CA ASN A 22 -1.13 -6.38 -21.59
C ASN A 22 -1.10 -6.48 -23.12
N ARG A 23 -1.98 -5.74 -23.80
CA ARG A 23 -2.05 -5.69 -25.27
C ARG A 23 -0.76 -5.19 -25.89
N ARG A 24 -0.11 -4.19 -25.26
CA ARG A 24 1.18 -3.62 -25.67
C ARG A 24 2.39 -4.50 -25.38
N GLY A 25 2.20 -5.67 -24.77
CA GLY A 25 3.24 -6.68 -24.60
C GLY A 25 3.76 -6.84 -23.17
N VAL A 26 3.25 -6.08 -22.18
CA VAL A 26 3.59 -6.31 -20.77
C VAL A 26 2.82 -7.54 -20.29
N LYS A 27 3.41 -8.72 -20.41
CA LYS A 27 2.75 -10.01 -20.12
C LYS A 27 2.88 -10.49 -18.69
N LYS A 28 3.98 -10.12 -18.02
CA LYS A 28 4.26 -10.52 -16.64
C LYS A 28 4.62 -9.29 -15.83
N VAL A 29 3.88 -9.07 -14.74
CA VAL A 29 4.18 -8.08 -13.72
C VAL A 29 4.30 -8.85 -12.41
N GLN A 30 5.31 -8.54 -11.59
CA GLN A 30 5.47 -9.21 -10.29
C GLN A 30 4.61 -8.55 -9.22
N LEU A 31 4.62 -7.21 -9.18
CA LEU A 31 3.93 -6.43 -8.16
C LEU A 31 3.28 -5.19 -8.77
N PHE A 32 2.05 -4.92 -8.37
CA PHE A 32 1.38 -3.64 -8.57
C PHE A 32 1.32 -2.87 -7.25
N ILE A 33 1.78 -1.62 -7.26
CA ILE A 33 1.64 -0.70 -6.12
C ILE A 33 0.63 0.37 -6.51
N THR A 34 -0.48 0.46 -5.78
CA THR A 34 -1.55 1.43 -6.07
C THR A 34 -1.98 2.17 -4.81
N ASP A 35 -2.69 3.29 -4.96
CA ASP A 35 -3.46 3.84 -3.84
C ASP A 35 -4.67 2.92 -3.53
N ASP A 36 -5.38 3.21 -2.43
CA ASP A 36 -6.56 2.49 -1.94
C ASP A 36 -7.80 2.83 -2.78
N LEU A 37 -7.76 2.43 -4.05
CA LEU A 37 -8.85 2.56 -5.00
C LEU A 37 -9.77 1.34 -4.89
N PRO A 38 -11.08 1.51 -4.60
CA PRO A 38 -11.99 0.37 -4.52
C PRO A 38 -11.97 -0.46 -5.81
N GLY A 39 -11.86 -1.79 -5.69
CA GLY A 39 -11.88 -2.71 -6.83
C GLY A 39 -10.60 -2.79 -7.67
N ILE A 40 -9.54 -2.03 -7.35
CA ILE A 40 -8.28 -2.09 -8.12
C ILE A 40 -7.60 -3.47 -8.02
N GLU A 41 -7.61 -4.09 -6.85
CA GLU A 41 -7.07 -5.43 -6.64
C GLU A 41 -7.75 -6.45 -7.55
N ASN A 42 -9.08 -6.44 -7.60
CA ASN A 42 -9.86 -7.29 -8.48
C ASN A 42 -9.51 -7.02 -9.96
N ALA A 43 -9.42 -5.75 -10.35
CA ALA A 43 -9.06 -5.39 -11.72
C ALA A 43 -7.65 -5.88 -12.10
N ILE A 44 -6.69 -5.81 -11.18
CA ILE A 44 -5.34 -6.36 -11.34
C ILE A 44 -5.41 -7.87 -11.52
N LYS A 45 -6.02 -8.60 -10.58
CA LYS A 45 -6.06 -10.07 -10.62
C LYS A 45 -6.85 -10.61 -11.82
N MET A 46 -7.78 -9.84 -12.39
CA MET A 46 -8.47 -10.18 -13.65
C MET A 46 -7.56 -10.14 -14.88
N VAL A 47 -6.59 -9.23 -14.94
CA VAL A 47 -5.71 -9.05 -16.12
C VAL A 47 -4.35 -9.73 -15.93
N TYR A 48 -3.87 -9.73 -14.69
CA TYR A 48 -2.57 -10.24 -14.26
C TYR A 48 -2.74 -11.14 -13.03
N PRO A 49 -3.31 -12.34 -13.17
CA PRO A 49 -3.66 -13.21 -12.04
C PRO A 49 -2.47 -13.64 -11.19
N ALA A 50 -1.27 -13.70 -11.79
CA ALA A 50 -0.03 -14.09 -11.12
C ALA A 50 0.75 -12.92 -10.49
N SER A 51 0.22 -11.69 -10.56
CA SER A 51 0.86 -10.52 -9.96
C SER A 51 0.38 -10.32 -8.53
N GLU A 52 1.29 -9.94 -7.64
CA GLU A 52 0.92 -9.46 -6.32
C GLU A 52 0.45 -8.01 -6.35
N TRP A 53 -0.29 -7.64 -5.30
CA TRP A 53 -0.79 -6.30 -5.10
C TRP A 53 -0.38 -5.77 -3.74
N GLN A 54 0.10 -4.53 -3.75
CA GLN A 54 0.48 -3.79 -2.57
C GLN A 54 -0.19 -2.42 -2.57
N LEU A 55 -0.65 -2.00 -1.40
CA LEU A 55 -1.04 -0.62 -1.15
C LEU A 55 0.18 0.26 -0.99
N CYS A 56 0.14 1.43 -1.62
CA CYS A 56 1.21 2.41 -1.54
C CYS A 56 1.32 2.94 -0.10
N VAL A 57 2.42 2.58 0.56
CA VAL A 57 2.75 3.03 1.92
C VAL A 57 2.83 4.55 1.96
N LEU A 58 3.46 5.19 0.97
CA LEU A 58 3.62 6.66 0.95
C LEU A 58 2.27 7.39 0.90
N HIS A 59 1.35 6.95 0.04
CA HIS A 59 -0.01 7.52 0.00
C HIS A 59 -0.75 7.28 1.32
N THR A 60 -0.60 6.08 1.91
CA THR A 60 -1.23 5.74 3.20
C THR A 60 -0.66 6.58 4.34
N VAL A 61 0.65 6.79 4.41
CA VAL A 61 1.32 7.67 5.38
C VAL A 61 0.82 9.10 5.21
N ARG A 62 0.86 9.66 3.99
CA ARG A 62 0.39 11.02 3.71
C ARG A 62 -1.08 11.20 4.11
N ASN A 63 -1.94 10.27 3.71
CA ASN A 63 -3.37 10.27 4.06
C ASN A 63 -3.60 10.17 5.57
N SER A 64 -2.73 9.47 6.29
CA SER A 64 -2.79 9.36 7.74
C SER A 64 -2.36 10.67 8.42
N LEU A 65 -1.25 11.26 8.00
CA LEU A 65 -0.72 12.50 8.58
C LEU A 65 -1.64 13.71 8.34
N ASN A 66 -2.40 13.70 7.25
CA ASN A 66 -3.45 14.70 7.00
C ASN A 66 -4.62 14.61 7.98
N LYS A 67 -4.85 13.44 8.60
CA LYS A 67 -5.96 13.18 9.54
C LYS A 67 -5.56 13.32 11.00
N VAL A 68 -4.28 13.57 11.30
CA VAL A 68 -3.80 13.78 12.67
C VAL A 68 -3.47 15.25 12.93
N ARG A 69 -3.59 15.66 14.19
CA ARG A 69 -3.34 17.04 14.63
C ARG A 69 -1.86 17.39 14.40
N ALA A 70 -1.59 18.65 14.06
CA ALA A 70 -0.22 19.11 13.74
C ALA A 70 0.80 18.75 14.84
N LYS A 71 0.43 18.93 16.12
CA LYS A 71 1.28 18.60 17.27
C LYS A 71 1.65 17.11 17.39
N ASP A 72 0.83 16.22 16.84
CA ASP A 72 1.02 14.77 16.94
C ASP A 72 1.70 14.19 15.69
N ARG A 73 1.76 14.93 14.58
CA ARG A 73 2.26 14.45 13.27
C ARG A 73 3.66 13.87 13.35
N GLY A 74 4.59 14.51 14.06
CA GLY A 74 5.96 14.02 14.18
C GLY A 74 6.03 12.66 14.87
N LEU A 75 5.40 12.52 16.04
CA LEU A 75 5.37 11.26 16.79
C LEU A 75 4.59 10.17 16.05
N PHE A 76 3.48 10.53 15.42
CA PHE A 76 2.70 9.60 14.61
C PHE A 76 3.49 9.09 13.40
N ALA A 77 4.23 9.96 12.71
CA ALA A 77 5.07 9.58 11.57
C ALA A 77 6.17 8.58 11.97
N GLU A 78 6.82 8.79 13.12
CA GLU A 78 7.82 7.86 13.65
C GLU A 78 7.21 6.49 14.01
N ASP A 79 6.01 6.47 14.57
CA ASP A 79 5.31 5.20 14.85
C ASP A 79 4.93 4.47 13.56
N LEU A 80 4.48 5.18 12.53
CA LEU A 80 4.23 4.57 11.21
C LEU A 80 5.52 4.02 10.58
N LYS A 81 6.63 4.75 10.70
CA LYS A 81 7.94 4.35 10.16
C LYS A 81 8.43 3.03 10.72
N ARG A 82 8.16 2.75 12.00
CA ARG A 82 8.46 1.46 12.64
C ARG A 82 7.71 0.29 12.02
N ILE A 83 6.57 0.53 11.39
CA ILE A 83 5.76 -0.53 10.76
C ILE A 83 6.35 -0.84 9.38
N TYR A 84 6.44 0.14 8.48
CA TYR A 84 6.83 -0.10 7.10
C TYR A 84 8.34 -0.21 6.87
N ARG A 85 9.17 0.12 7.86
CA ARG A 85 10.63 -0.15 7.84
C ARG A 85 11.02 -1.32 8.74
N ALA A 86 10.05 -2.12 9.18
CA ALA A 86 10.34 -3.33 9.95
C ALA A 86 11.13 -4.33 9.10
N GLU A 87 12.11 -4.99 9.71
CA GLU A 87 12.93 -6.01 9.05
C GLU A 87 12.21 -7.37 8.92
N THR A 88 11.25 -7.63 9.81
CA THR A 88 10.47 -8.87 9.83
C THR A 88 8.98 -8.61 10.00
N GLU A 89 8.18 -9.61 9.65
CA GLU A 89 6.73 -9.60 9.86
C GLU A 89 6.35 -9.38 11.33
N GLU A 90 7.06 -10.04 12.25
CA GLU A 90 6.84 -9.94 13.69
C GLU A 90 7.08 -8.50 14.16
N ARG A 91 8.15 -7.86 13.68
CA ARG A 91 8.45 -6.45 14.00
C ARG A 91 7.40 -5.50 13.44
N ALA A 92 6.88 -5.76 12.26
CA ALA A 92 5.80 -4.97 11.69
C ALA A 92 4.50 -5.11 12.51
N LYS A 93 4.16 -6.33 12.93
CA LYS A 93 3.02 -6.62 13.82
C LYS A 93 3.17 -5.94 15.17
N GLU A 94 4.34 -5.99 15.79
CA GLU A 94 4.64 -5.24 17.01
C GLU A 94 4.45 -3.73 16.80
N GLY A 95 4.88 -3.18 15.67
CA GLY A 95 4.67 -1.79 15.30
C GLY A 95 3.19 -1.40 15.23
N ILE A 96 2.35 -2.25 14.63
CA ILE A 96 0.90 -2.04 14.53
C ILE A 96 0.25 -2.07 15.93
N LEU A 97 0.64 -3.01 16.79
CA LEU A 97 0.14 -3.08 18.17
C LEU A 97 0.47 -1.81 18.95
N ARG A 98 1.72 -1.33 18.88
CA ARG A 98 2.12 -0.07 19.53
C ARG A 98 1.35 1.13 18.98
N LEU A 99 1.14 1.18 17.66
CA LEU A 99 0.33 2.23 17.02
C LEU A 99 -1.09 2.25 17.59
N ARG A 100 -1.71 1.07 17.74
CA ARG A 100 -3.04 0.90 18.32
C ARG A 100 -3.10 1.33 19.78
N GLU A 101 -2.15 0.90 20.60
CA GLU A 101 -2.10 1.25 22.02
C GLU A 101 -2.00 2.76 22.23
N ARG A 102 -1.11 3.41 21.47
CA ARG A 102 -0.81 4.83 21.62
C ARG A 102 -1.88 5.72 21.00
N TRP A 103 -2.37 5.36 19.81
CA TRP A 103 -3.19 6.24 19.00
C TRP A 103 -4.60 5.73 18.75
N GLY A 104 -4.93 4.48 19.09
CA GLY A 104 -6.24 3.87 18.80
C GLY A 104 -7.41 4.61 19.44
N LYS A 105 -7.20 5.24 20.60
CA LYS A 105 -8.23 6.08 21.25
C LYS A 105 -8.35 7.48 20.64
N VAL A 106 -7.26 8.02 20.09
CA VAL A 106 -7.19 9.41 19.58
C VAL A 106 -7.56 9.47 18.10
N TYR A 107 -7.10 8.50 17.32
CA TYR A 107 -7.23 8.42 15.87
C TYR A 107 -7.78 7.05 15.42
N PRO A 108 -8.94 6.59 15.94
CA PRO A 108 -9.43 5.22 15.75
C PRO A 108 -9.59 4.84 14.28
N LYS A 109 -10.09 5.75 13.44
CA LYS A 109 -10.26 5.50 12.00
C LYS A 109 -8.95 5.33 11.24
N VAL A 110 -7.91 6.08 11.65
CA VAL A 110 -6.59 5.99 11.01
C VAL A 110 -5.92 4.68 11.41
N VAL A 111 -5.88 4.39 12.71
CA VAL A 111 -5.31 3.15 13.25
C VAL A 111 -6.01 1.92 12.65
N LYS A 112 -7.35 1.91 12.64
CA LYS A 112 -8.11 0.81 12.06
C LYS A 112 -7.77 0.55 10.60
N LYS A 113 -7.54 1.61 9.80
CA LYS A 113 -7.08 1.43 8.40
C LYS A 113 -5.73 0.71 8.33
N TRP A 114 -4.78 1.03 9.21
CA TRP A 114 -3.48 0.35 9.23
C TRP A 114 -3.59 -1.11 9.69
N GLU A 115 -4.48 -1.41 10.63
CA GLU A 115 -4.79 -2.79 11.04
C GLU A 115 -5.45 -3.58 9.89
N ASP A 116 -6.56 -3.06 9.34
CA ASP A 116 -7.36 -3.72 8.31
C ASP A 116 -6.59 -3.92 7.00
N LYS A 117 -5.65 -3.01 6.68
CA LYS A 117 -4.88 -3.03 5.43
C LYS A 117 -3.43 -3.50 5.60
N ALA A 118 -3.05 -4.02 6.76
CA ALA A 118 -1.68 -4.49 7.03
C ALA A 118 -1.21 -5.51 5.99
N TYR A 119 -2.08 -6.44 5.59
CA TYR A 119 -1.79 -7.48 4.60
C TYR A 119 -1.32 -6.89 3.26
N ALA A 120 -1.96 -5.82 2.78
CA ALA A 120 -1.64 -5.18 1.52
C ALA A 120 -0.58 -4.09 1.65
N LEU A 121 -0.40 -3.48 2.83
CA LEU A 121 0.65 -2.47 3.05
C LEU A 121 2.04 -3.07 3.15
N LEU A 122 2.12 -4.33 3.57
CA LEU A 122 3.36 -5.02 3.93
C LEU A 122 3.64 -6.23 3.02
N THR A 123 2.96 -6.36 1.88
CA THR A 123 3.17 -7.44 0.90
C THR A 123 4.64 -7.64 0.53
N PHE A 124 5.42 -6.56 0.40
CA PHE A 124 6.86 -6.64 0.14
C PHE A 124 7.67 -7.34 1.24
N LEU A 125 7.19 -7.37 2.48
CA LEU A 125 7.83 -8.11 3.57
C LEU A 125 7.49 -9.60 3.50
N PHE A 126 6.27 -9.93 3.10
CA PHE A 126 5.71 -11.29 3.21
C PHE A 126 5.97 -12.17 1.98
N GLU A 127 5.91 -11.62 0.78
CA GLU A 127 5.75 -12.42 -0.44
C GLU A 127 6.78 -12.12 -1.54
N VAL A 128 7.57 -11.06 -1.38
CA VAL A 128 8.54 -10.63 -2.38
C VAL A 128 9.94 -11.18 -2.06
N SER A 129 10.63 -11.72 -3.07
CA SER A 129 11.97 -12.29 -2.89
C SER A 129 12.96 -11.24 -2.36
N GLU A 130 13.92 -11.66 -1.52
CA GLU A 130 14.96 -10.75 -0.95
C GLU A 130 15.67 -9.89 -2.02
N ARG A 131 15.84 -10.40 -3.24
CA ARG A 131 16.44 -9.66 -4.36
C ARG A 131 15.61 -8.46 -4.80
N ASP A 132 14.30 -8.55 -4.69
CA ASP A 132 13.37 -7.52 -5.16
C ASP A 132 13.04 -6.51 -4.04
N LYS A 133 13.21 -6.88 -2.75
CA LYS A 133 13.02 -5.99 -1.58
C LYS A 133 13.87 -4.72 -1.63
N ALA A 134 15.07 -4.79 -2.23
CA ALA A 134 15.98 -3.64 -2.38
C ALA A 134 15.39 -2.50 -3.22
N VAL A 135 14.50 -2.80 -4.17
CA VAL A 135 13.80 -1.78 -4.99
C VAL A 135 12.76 -1.01 -4.17
N TYR A 136 12.23 -1.62 -3.10
CA TYR A 136 11.14 -1.05 -2.30
C TYR A 136 11.61 -0.28 -1.06
N LEU A 137 12.90 -0.39 -0.68
CA LEU A 137 13.41 0.16 0.58
C LEU A 137 14.23 1.46 0.46
N TYR A 138 14.36 2.08 -0.73
CA TYR A 138 15.16 3.30 -0.89
C TYR A 138 14.47 4.40 -1.72
N ASN A 139 13.90 5.38 -1.02
CA ASN A 139 14.27 6.81 -1.00
C ASN A 139 13.41 7.52 0.06
#